data_AF-C7NBY0-F1
#
_entry.id   AF-C7NBY0-F1
#
_cell.length_a   1.000
_cell.length_b   1.000
_cell.length_c   1.000
_cell.angle_alpha   90.00
_cell.angle_beta   90.00
_cell.angle_gamma   90.00
#
_symmetry.space_group_name_H-M   'P 1'
#
loop_
_entity.id
_entity.type
_entity.pdbx_description
1 polymer ?
#
loop_
_entity_poly.entity_id
_entity_poly.type
_entity_poly.pdbx_seq_one_letter_code
_entity_poly.pdbx_strand_id
1 'polypeptide(L)'
;MAIVKLKRREELKILFAIKLPEVISELYKAVRSKRIADEIVRNSLKIKKNRVINTLELVDGFGNQFSVLVIYDNILEEKELLKYNMEIEEINFRILEFDFNGKMEIEEMIGHIKTIYN
;
A
#
# COMPACT_ATOMS: atom_id res chain seq x y z
N MET A 1 19.32 -21.05 -28.50
CA MET A 1 18.87 -21.57 -27.19
C MET A 1 18.67 -20.37 -26.27
N ALA A 2 17.46 -20.14 -25.76
CA ALA A 2 17.18 -18.99 -24.91
C ALA A 2 17.49 -19.32 -23.44
N ILE A 3 18.34 -18.53 -22.81
CA ILE A 3 18.64 -18.66 -21.38
C ILE A 3 17.54 -17.91 -20.63
N VAL A 4 16.67 -18.65 -19.94
CA VAL A 4 15.62 -18.07 -19.08
C VAL A 4 16.18 -17.91 -17.66
N LYS A 5 16.27 -16.67 -17.17
CA LYS A 5 16.55 -16.41 -15.75
C LYS A 5 15.26 -16.62 -14.95
N LEU A 6 15.14 -17.76 -14.28
CA LEU A 6 14.09 -17.99 -13.28
C LEU A 6 14.36 -17.09 -12.08
N LYS A 7 13.70 -15.93 -12.00
CA LYS A 7 13.68 -15.13 -10.75
C LYS A 7 12.88 -15.92 -9.70
N ARG A 8 13.45 -16.11 -8.50
CA ARG A 8 12.66 -16.56 -7.35
C ARG A 8 11.57 -15.53 -7.08
N ARG A 9 10.38 -16.02 -6.76
CA ARG A 9 9.24 -15.17 -6.37
C ARG A 9 9.63 -14.42 -5.09
N GLU A 10 9.66 -13.09 -5.16
CA GLU A 10 9.96 -12.25 -4.00
C GLU A 10 8.77 -12.28 -3.04
N GLU A 11 9.02 -12.37 -1.74
CA GLU A 11 7.95 -12.30 -0.74
C GLU A 11 7.42 -10.86 -0.64
N LEU A 12 6.11 -10.70 -0.45
CA LEU A 12 5.51 -9.38 -0.24
C LEU A 12 5.86 -8.88 1.16
N LYS A 13 6.66 -7.81 1.24
CA LYS A 13 7.10 -7.20 2.49
C LYS A 13 6.32 -5.93 2.74
N ILE A 14 5.48 -5.92 3.76
CA ILE A 14 4.77 -4.71 4.21
C ILE A 14 5.77 -3.79 4.91
N LEU A 15 5.74 -2.49 4.58
CA LEU A 15 6.53 -1.46 5.27
C LEU A 15 5.73 -0.84 6.41
N PHE A 16 4.54 -0.35 6.11
CA PHE A 16 3.59 0.26 7.03
C PHE A 16 2.24 0.40 6.35
N ALA A 17 1.22 0.81 7.10
CA ALA A 17 -0.06 1.24 6.56
C ALA A 17 -0.38 2.68 6.96
N ILE A 18 -1.18 3.34 6.15
CA ILE A 18 -1.64 4.71 6.36
C ILE A 18 -3.12 4.66 6.67
N LYS A 19 -3.56 5.22 7.81
CA LYS A 19 -4.98 5.39 8.09
C LYS A 19 -5.58 6.36 7.09
N LEU A 20 -6.63 5.93 6.40
CA LEU A 20 -7.35 6.76 5.44
C LEU A 20 -8.44 7.57 6.17
N PRO A 21 -8.61 8.85 5.84
CA PRO A 21 -9.78 9.61 6.24
C PRO A 21 -11.04 8.94 5.72
N GLU A 22 -12.13 9.08 6.45
CA GLU A 22 -13.41 8.47 6.11
C GLU A 22 -13.87 8.86 4.71
N VAL A 23 -13.78 10.16 4.35
CA VAL A 23 -14.13 10.65 3.01
C VAL A 23 -13.34 9.97 1.90
N ILE A 24 -12.05 9.70 2.10
CA ILE A 24 -11.21 9.02 1.11
C ILE A 24 -11.61 7.55 1.02
N SER A 25 -11.87 6.93 2.17
CA SER A 25 -12.29 5.53 2.26
C SER A 25 -13.59 5.29 1.49
N GLU A 26 -14.60 6.14 1.72
CA GLU A 26 -15.89 6.05 1.04
C GLU A 26 -15.80 6.34 -0.46
N LEU A 27 -14.99 7.32 -0.86
CA LEU A 27 -14.71 7.57 -2.28
C LEU A 27 -14.02 6.36 -2.92
N TYR A 28 -13.04 5.77 -2.25
CA TYR A 28 -12.31 4.62 -2.76
C TYR A 28 -13.24 3.41 -2.99
N LYS A 29 -14.24 3.19 -2.10
CA LYS A 29 -15.28 2.16 -2.26
C LYS A 29 -16.26 2.47 -3.39
N ALA A 30 -16.62 3.74 -3.58
CA ALA A 30 -17.57 4.17 -4.60
C ALA A 30 -17.00 4.11 -6.03
N VAL A 31 -15.67 4.13 -6.19
CA VAL A 31 -15.03 4.06 -7.50
C VAL A 31 -15.15 2.66 -8.09
N ARG A 32 -15.87 2.56 -9.22
CA ARG A 32 -16.08 1.29 -9.95
C ARG A 32 -14.80 0.60 -10.40
N SER A 33 -13.73 1.36 -10.67
CA SER A 33 -12.46 0.83 -11.14
C SER A 33 -11.36 1.01 -10.09
N LYS A 34 -11.03 -0.08 -9.38
CA LYS A 34 -9.92 -0.09 -8.42
C LYS A 34 -8.61 0.41 -9.03
N ARG A 35 -8.34 0.06 -10.30
CA ARG A 35 -7.16 0.54 -11.04
C ARG A 35 -7.09 2.07 -11.11
N ILE A 36 -8.21 2.73 -11.41
CA ILE A 36 -8.26 4.20 -11.49
C ILE A 36 -8.13 4.81 -10.09
N ALA A 37 -8.79 4.24 -9.08
CA ALA A 37 -8.66 4.70 -7.70
C ALA A 37 -7.21 4.62 -7.22
N ASP A 38 -6.54 3.49 -7.44
CA ASP A 38 -5.13 3.28 -7.11
C ASP A 38 -4.21 4.27 -7.82
N GLU A 39 -4.46 4.55 -9.10
CA GLU A 39 -3.68 5.51 -9.88
C GLU A 39 -3.82 6.94 -9.32
N ILE A 40 -5.03 7.36 -8.95
CA ILE A 40 -5.28 8.67 -8.32
C ILE A 40 -4.59 8.75 -6.96
N VAL A 41 -4.77 7.74 -6.11
CA VAL A 41 -4.15 7.68 -4.77
C VAL A 41 -2.62 7.75 -4.88
N ARG A 42 -2.03 7.00 -5.81
CA ARG A 42 -0.58 7.03 -6.05
C ARG A 42 -0.08 8.42 -6.43
N ASN A 43 -0.77 9.09 -7.36
CA ASN A 43 -0.38 10.40 -7.83
C ASN A 43 -0.51 11.48 -6.74
N SER A 44 -1.56 11.39 -5.92
CA SER A 44 -1.81 12.29 -4.80
C SER A 44 -0.78 12.14 -3.68
N LEU A 45 -0.44 10.89 -3.34
CA LEU A 45 0.49 10.56 -2.25
C LEU A 45 1.96 10.45 -2.70
N LYS A 46 2.25 10.76 -3.96
CA LYS A 46 3.58 10.62 -4.60
C LYS A 46 4.18 9.22 -4.44
N ILE A 47 3.35 8.19 -4.50
CA ILE A 47 3.78 6.79 -4.48
C ILE A 47 4.31 6.40 -5.85
N LYS A 48 5.44 5.70 -5.89
CA LYS A 48 6.07 5.26 -7.13
C LYS A 48 5.13 4.34 -7.91
N LYS A 49 5.13 4.52 -9.24
CA LYS A 49 4.44 3.62 -10.16
C LYS A 49 4.85 2.17 -9.88
N ASN A 50 3.87 1.27 -9.81
CA ASN A 50 4.06 -0.17 -9.57
C ASN A 50 4.53 -0.57 -8.15
N ARG A 51 4.68 0.36 -7.20
CA ARG A 51 4.80 -0.04 -5.79
C ARG A 51 3.56 -0.81 -5.37
N VAL A 52 3.71 -1.95 -4.72
CA VAL A 52 2.55 -2.72 -4.29
C VAL A 52 1.83 -1.95 -3.16
N ILE A 53 0.53 -1.78 -3.32
CA ILE A 53 -0.36 -1.18 -2.31
C ILE A 53 -1.58 -2.08 -2.15
N ASN A 54 -2.19 -2.04 -0.98
CA ASN A 54 -3.49 -2.68 -0.73
C ASN A 54 -4.34 -1.81 0.19
N THR A 55 -5.65 -1.95 0.14
CA THR A 55 -6.56 -1.30 1.08
C THR A 55 -7.17 -2.37 1.98
N LEU A 56 -7.16 -2.15 3.29
CA LEU A 56 -7.79 -3.03 4.28
C LEU A 56 -8.80 -2.24 5.10
N GLU A 57 -9.87 -2.90 5.53
CA GLU A 57 -10.77 -2.41 6.58
C GLU A 57 -10.39 -3.11 7.89
N LEU A 58 -10.16 -2.31 8.92
CA LEU A 58 -9.73 -2.75 10.24
C LEU A 58 -10.74 -2.29 11.30
N VAL A 59 -10.72 -2.96 12.45
CA VAL A 59 -11.50 -2.58 13.62
C VAL A 59 -10.53 -2.33 14.77
N ASP A 60 -10.65 -1.19 15.46
CA ASP A 60 -9.85 -0.92 16.64
C ASP A 60 -10.39 -1.65 17.89
N GLY A 61 -9.67 -1.54 19.01
CA GLY A 61 -10.08 -2.16 20.28
C GLY A 61 -11.37 -1.60 20.88
N PHE A 62 -11.91 -0.51 20.33
CA PHE A 62 -13.16 0.13 20.74
C PHE A 62 -14.32 -0.20 19.79
N GLY A 63 -14.08 -0.98 18.74
CA GLY A 63 -15.09 -1.36 17.74
C GLY A 63 -15.24 -0.38 16.59
N ASN A 64 -14.41 0.66 16.50
CA ASN A 64 -14.48 1.60 15.38
C ASN A 64 -13.85 0.99 14.13
N GLN A 65 -14.59 1.02 13.02
CA GLN A 65 -14.09 0.58 11.73
C GLN A 65 -13.34 1.71 11.04
N PHE A 66 -12.19 1.40 10.43
CA PHE A 66 -11.43 2.36 9.63
C PHE A 66 -10.69 1.66 8.51
N SER A 67 -10.46 2.36 7.40
CA SER A 67 -9.66 1.83 6.30
C SER A 67 -8.21 2.27 6.38
N VAL A 68 -7.31 1.40 5.94
CA VAL A 68 -5.89 1.70 5.81
C VAL A 68 -5.40 1.40 4.40
N LEU A 69 -4.47 2.22 3.92
CA LEU A 69 -3.67 1.95 2.72
C LEU A 69 -2.35 1.32 3.14
N VAL A 70 -2.21 0.01 2.90
CA VAL A 70 -1.00 -0.78 3.16
C VAL A 70 0.02 -0.50 2.06
N ILE A 71 1.24 -0.15 2.47
CA ILE A 71 2.37 0.15 1.59
C ILE A 71 3.40 -0.97 1.70
N TYR A 72 3.72 -1.60 0.58
CA TYR A 72 4.72 -2.66 0.51
C TYR A 72 6.04 -2.13 -0.02
N ASP A 73 7.12 -2.84 0.30
CA ASP A 73 8.43 -2.53 -0.23
C ASP A 73 8.55 -2.91 -1.71
N ASN A 74 7.81 -3.93 -2.13
CA ASN A 74 7.87 -4.51 -3.45
C ASN A 74 7.40 -3.52 -4.53
N ILE A 75 8.09 -3.56 -5.67
CA ILE A 75 7.70 -2.88 -6.91
C ILE A 75 7.51 -3.96 -7.96
N LEU A 76 6.27 -4.21 -8.35
CA LEU A 76 5.88 -5.31 -9.23
C LEU A 76 4.94 -4.81 -10.32
N GLU A 77 5.12 -5.31 -11.54
CA GLU A 77 4.15 -5.04 -12.60
C GLU A 77 2.80 -5.70 -12.27
N GLU A 78 1.70 -5.15 -12.80
CA GLU A 78 0.34 -5.65 -12.53
C GLU A 78 0.21 -7.16 -12.81
N LYS A 79 0.81 -7.65 -13.91
CA LYS A 79 0.82 -9.07 -14.28
C LYS A 79 1.58 -9.96 -13.28
N GLU A 80 2.57 -9.41 -12.59
CA GLU A 80 3.33 -10.13 -11.57
C GLU A 80 2.54 -10.17 -10.26
N LEU A 81 1.91 -9.05 -9.89
CA LEU A 81 1.09 -8.92 -8.70
C LEU A 81 -0.09 -9.90 -8.68
N LEU A 82 -0.70 -10.17 -9.84
CA LEU A 82 -1.79 -11.17 -9.98
C LEU A 82 -1.43 -12.58 -9.50
N LYS A 83 -0.14 -12.88 -9.33
CA LYS A 83 0.31 -14.19 -8.84
C LYS A 83 0.24 -14.28 -7.32
N TYR A 84 0.05 -13.17 -6.61
CA TYR A 84 0.11 -13.04 -5.15
C TYR A 84 -1.25 -13.11 -4.46
N ASN A 85 -1.29 -13.83 -3.34
CA ASN A 85 -2.35 -13.64 -2.35
C ASN A 85 -2.03 -12.36 -1.57
N MET A 86 -2.98 -11.43 -1.56
CA MET A 86 -2.86 -10.13 -0.88
C MET A 86 -3.57 -10.12 0.48
N GLU A 87 -4.15 -11.25 0.89
CA GLU A 87 -4.73 -11.42 2.21
C GLU A 87 -3.65 -11.27 3.28
N ILE A 88 -3.99 -10.54 4.34
CA ILE A 88 -3.13 -10.30 5.49
C ILE A 88 -3.73 -11.05 6.67
N GLU A 89 -3.03 -12.08 7.13
CA GLU A 89 -3.49 -12.95 8.23
C GLU A 89 -3.25 -12.31 9.61
N GLU A 90 -2.15 -11.57 9.77
CA GLU A 90 -1.77 -10.92 11.01
C GLU A 90 -1.34 -9.47 10.77
N ILE A 91 -1.83 -8.56 11.62
CA ILE A 91 -1.46 -7.15 11.58
C ILE A 91 -0.28 -6.93 12.52
N ASN A 92 0.93 -7.09 11.99
CA ASN A 92 2.19 -6.93 12.73
C ASN A 92 3.04 -5.76 12.19
N PHE A 93 2.41 -4.78 11.54
CA PHE A 93 3.04 -3.60 10.97
C PHE A 93 2.48 -2.31 11.57
N ARG A 94 3.23 -1.22 11.44
CA ARG A 94 2.81 0.09 11.96
C ARG A 94 1.70 0.68 11.09
N ILE A 95 0.67 1.21 11.75
CA ILE A 95 -0.37 2.04 11.12
C ILE A 95 -0.07 3.49 11.52
N LEU A 96 0.01 4.36 10.51
CA LEU A 96 0.39 5.75 10.67
C LEU A 96 -0.78 6.66 10.31
N GLU A 97 -0.99 7.69 11.12
CA GLU A 97 -1.99 8.72 10.88
C GLU A 97 -1.28 9.98 10.36
N PHE A 98 -1.76 10.53 9.24
CA PHE A 98 -1.20 11.73 8.63
C PHE A 98 -2.21 12.85 8.60
N ASP A 99 -1.72 14.09 8.57
CA ASP A 99 -2.50 15.24 8.16
C ASP A 99 -2.60 15.29 6.63
N PHE A 100 -3.77 14.92 6.11
CA PHE A 100 -4.05 14.91 4.66
C PHE A 100 -4.19 16.32 4.06
N ASN A 101 -4.21 17.38 4.87
CA ASN A 101 -4.14 18.75 4.39
C ASN A 101 -2.69 19.20 4.10
N GLY A 102 -1.71 18.44 4.59
CA GLY A 102 -0.29 18.69 4.36
C GLY A 102 0.22 18.09 3.05
N LYS A 103 1.46 18.44 2.70
CA LYS A 103 2.17 17.80 1.58
C LYS A 103 2.61 16.40 1.99
N MET A 104 2.09 15.37 1.34
CA MET A 104 2.46 13.97 1.60
C MET A 104 3.35 13.42 0.48
N GLU A 105 4.56 13.00 0.83
CA GLU A 105 5.52 12.37 -0.09
C GLU A 105 5.94 10.98 0.43
N ILE A 106 5.15 9.96 0.07
CA ILE A 106 5.33 8.62 0.65
C ILE A 106 6.66 7.97 0.27
N GLU A 107 7.20 8.22 -0.93
CA GLU A 107 8.51 7.66 -1.31
C GLU A 107 9.68 8.25 -0.52
N GLU A 108 9.65 9.55 -0.22
CA GLU A 108 10.66 10.18 0.66
C GLU A 108 10.62 9.56 2.05
N MET A 109 9.41 9.38 2.58
CA MET A 109 9.18 8.75 3.86
C MET A 109 9.68 7.30 3.93
N ILE A 110 9.44 6.51 2.88
CA ILE A 110 9.98 5.14 2.78
C ILE A 110 11.51 5.17 2.87
N GLY A 111 12.16 6.15 2.22
CA GLY A 111 13.60 6.35 2.31
C GLY A 111 14.08 6.56 3.75
N HIS A 112 13.40 7.42 4.50
CA HIS A 112 13.70 7.66 5.91
C HIS A 112 13.49 6.43 6.78
N ILE A 113 12.36 5.72 6.63
CA ILE A 113 12.07 4.50 7.38
C ILE A 113 13.15 3.45 7.14
N LYS A 114 13.50 3.18 5.89
CA LYS A 114 14.53 2.18 5.57
C LYS A 114 15.90 2.51 6.13
N THR A 115 16.22 3.81 6.25
CA THR A 115 17.50 4.25 6.82
C THR A 115 17.56 4.03 8.33
N ILE A 116 16.42 4.08 9.03
CA ILE A 116 16.35 3.87 10.48
C ILE A 116 16.47 2.38 10.86
N TYR A 117 16.06 1.46 9.96
CA TYR A 117 15.98 0.02 10.25
C TYR A 117 17.01 -0.84 9.50
N ASN A 118 17.95 -0.24 8.77
CA ASN A 118 19.13 -0.90 8.19
C ASN A 118 20.38 -0.54 8.99
#